data_AF-A0A6B0X5A5-F1
#
_entry.id   AF-A0A6B0X5A5-F1
#
_cell.length_a   1.000
_cell.length_b   1.000
_cell.length_c   1.000
_cell.angle_alpha   90.00
_cell.angle_beta   90.00
_cell.angle_gamma   90.00
#
_symmetry.space_group_name_H-M   'P 1'
#
loop_
_entity.id
_entity.type
_entity.pdbx_description
1 polymer ?
#
loop_
_entity_poly.entity_id
_entity_poly.type
_entity_poly.pdbx_seq_one_letter_code
_entity_poly.pdbx_strand_id
1 'polypeptide(L)'
;PNSQVTTNKLQVLTSPESRNDVLRIADFSTRVITPNGDGVNDQIAIQYSLLQLLNDAPNTLEVFDLSGRRVYAFREDRGRGPHTATWDGRNVDGRLVPVGLYLLRVAVEGAVESFAETRTIGVVY
;
A
#
# COMPACT_ATOMS: atom_id res chain seq x y z
N PRO A 1 -12.64 -2.37 38.23
CA PRO A 1 -12.87 -3.09 36.96
C PRO A 1 -12.24 -2.30 35.80
N ASN A 2 -10.99 -2.65 35.49
CA ASN A 2 -10.21 -2.10 34.39
C ASN A 2 -10.77 -2.56 33.04
N SER A 3 -10.82 -1.65 32.07
CA SER A 3 -10.46 -1.91 30.67
C SER A 3 -10.00 -0.62 30.02
N GLN A 4 -8.76 -0.22 30.33
CA GLN A 4 -7.97 0.64 29.46
C GLN A 4 -7.80 -0.08 28.13
N VAL A 5 -8.52 0.34 27.10
CA VAL A 5 -8.11 0.08 25.72
C VAL A 5 -7.41 1.34 25.25
N THR A 6 -6.09 1.28 25.28
CA THR A 6 -5.17 2.22 24.66
C THR A 6 -5.48 2.27 23.17
N THR A 7 -6.34 3.21 22.77
CA THR A 7 -6.42 3.56 21.36
C THR A 7 -5.12 4.26 21.02
N ASN A 8 -4.22 3.53 20.38
CA ASN A 8 -3.01 4.12 19.81
C ASN A 8 -3.44 5.04 18.67
N LYS A 9 -3.73 6.29 19.02
CA LYS A 9 -3.73 7.43 18.10
C LYS A 9 -2.29 7.61 17.60
N LEU A 10 -1.96 7.00 16.47
CA LEU A 10 -0.86 7.52 15.67
C LEU A 10 -1.37 8.77 14.94
N GLN A 11 -1.14 9.93 15.57
CA GLN A 11 -1.06 11.20 14.85
C GLN A 11 0.18 11.14 13.96
N VAL A 12 0.01 10.78 12.70
CA VAL A 12 1.02 11.07 11.69
C VAL A 12 0.94 12.58 11.46
N LEU A 13 1.85 13.31 12.10
CA LEU A 13 2.23 14.65 11.71
C LEU A 13 2.87 14.57 10.33
N THR A 14 2.05 14.51 9.29
CA THR A 14 2.47 14.88 7.93
C THR A 14 1.46 15.87 7.41
N SER A 15 1.61 17.10 7.90
CA SER A 15 1.28 18.25 7.07
C SER A 15 2.60 18.96 6.80
N PRO A 16 3.10 18.86 5.57
CA PRO A 16 3.52 20.05 4.88
C PRO A 16 2.65 20.19 3.64
N GLU A 17 1.77 21.18 3.71
CA GLU A 17 1.57 22.17 2.64
C GLU A 17 1.20 21.64 1.24
N SER A 18 -0.05 21.88 0.89
CA SER A 18 -0.59 21.94 -0.47
C SER A 18 0.44 22.32 -1.54
N ARG A 19 1.01 21.34 -2.25
CA ARG A 19 1.61 21.52 -3.58
C ARG A 19 1.37 20.26 -4.40
N ASN A 20 0.39 20.31 -5.28
CA ASN A 20 0.19 19.38 -6.39
C ASN A 20 0.22 17.89 -6.01
N ASP A 21 -0.85 17.38 -5.38
CA ASP A 21 -1.02 15.94 -5.13
C ASP A 21 -1.04 15.16 -6.47
N VAL A 22 0.12 14.66 -6.91
CA VAL A 22 0.21 13.77 -8.09
C VAL A 22 -0.51 12.46 -7.78
N LEU A 23 -0.39 11.97 -6.55
CA LEU A 23 -1.03 10.77 -6.03
C LEU A 23 -1.81 11.13 -4.77
N ARG A 24 -3.10 10.79 -4.76
CA ARG A 24 -3.94 10.83 -3.57
C ARG A 24 -4.37 9.42 -3.24
N ILE A 25 -3.84 8.85 -2.16
CA ILE A 25 -4.36 7.58 -1.66
C ILE A 25 -5.67 7.84 -0.92
N ALA A 26 -6.73 7.19 -1.38
CA ALA A 26 -8.06 7.33 -0.84
C ALA A 26 -8.25 6.40 0.36
N ASP A 27 -7.86 5.13 0.23
CA ASP A 27 -8.08 4.13 1.27
C ASP A 27 -7.19 2.89 1.11
N PHE A 28 -6.90 2.25 2.24
CA PHE A 28 -6.37 0.89 2.33
C PHE A 28 -7.44 0.02 2.99
N SER A 29 -7.95 -0.99 2.26
CA SER A 29 -9.13 -1.74 2.70
C SER A 29 -8.96 -2.45 4.05
N THR A 30 -7.71 -2.78 4.42
CA THR A 30 -7.37 -3.40 5.70
C THR A 30 -5.93 -3.09 6.08
N ARG A 31 -5.60 -3.27 7.36
CA ARG A 31 -4.22 -3.23 7.88
C ARG A 31 -3.61 -4.63 8.07
N VAL A 32 -4.43 -5.67 7.92
CA VAL A 32 -4.03 -7.07 8.10
C VAL A 32 -4.73 -7.91 7.04
N ILE A 33 -3.99 -8.78 6.37
CA ILE A 33 -4.55 -9.78 5.46
C ILE A 33 -4.47 -11.18 6.05
N THR A 34 -5.48 -11.99 5.73
CA THR A 34 -5.66 -13.38 6.11
C THR A 34 -5.96 -14.23 4.88
N PRO A 35 -4.96 -14.53 4.02
CA PRO A 35 -5.15 -15.28 2.77
C PRO A 35 -5.33 -16.79 3.05
N ASN A 36 -6.35 -17.12 3.83
CA ASN A 36 -6.81 -18.47 4.15
C ASN A 36 -7.87 -18.97 3.14
N GLY A 37 -8.34 -18.10 2.25
CA GLY A 37 -9.31 -18.40 1.20
C GLY A 37 -10.77 -18.37 1.66
N ASP A 38 -11.08 -17.70 2.77
CA ASP A 38 -12.44 -17.57 3.29
C ASP A 38 -13.24 -16.39 2.70
N GLY A 39 -12.59 -15.58 1.85
CA GLY A 39 -13.15 -14.39 1.21
C GLY A 39 -13.03 -13.11 2.04
N VAL A 40 -12.51 -13.18 3.27
CA VAL A 40 -12.41 -12.07 4.22
C VAL A 40 -10.94 -11.71 4.42
N ASN A 41 -10.58 -10.47 4.06
CA ASN A 41 -9.21 -9.97 4.16
C ASN A 41 -8.16 -10.85 3.47
N ASP A 42 -8.54 -11.70 2.52
CA ASP A 42 -7.59 -12.51 1.74
C ASP A 42 -6.59 -11.65 0.96
N GLN A 43 -6.96 -10.41 0.68
CA GLN A 43 -6.12 -9.43 -0.01
C GLN A 43 -6.36 -8.03 0.54
N ILE A 44 -5.36 -7.17 0.36
CA ILE A 44 -5.51 -5.73 0.52
C ILE A 44 -5.84 -5.10 -0.82
N ALA A 45 -6.80 -4.19 -0.82
CA ALA A 45 -7.08 -3.29 -1.94
C ALA A 45 -6.65 -1.87 -1.55
N ILE A 46 -5.89 -1.24 -2.44
CA ILE A 46 -5.34 0.09 -2.26
C ILE A 46 -5.97 0.99 -3.31
N GLN A 47 -6.83 1.89 -2.87
CA GLN A 47 -7.54 2.81 -3.76
C GLN A 47 -6.79 4.13 -3.78
N TYR A 48 -6.45 4.61 -4.97
CA TYR A 48 -5.72 5.86 -5.12
C TYR A 48 -6.09 6.57 -6.42
N SER A 49 -5.79 7.86 -6.49
CA SER A 49 -6.07 8.70 -7.66
C SER A 49 -4.83 9.42 -8.12
N LEU A 50 -4.55 9.30 -9.41
CA LEU A 50 -3.47 10.01 -10.09
C LEU A 50 -4.05 11.28 -10.69
N LEU A 51 -3.73 12.45 -10.11
CA LEU A 51 -4.41 13.71 -10.47
C LEU A 51 -3.63 14.51 -11.52
N GLN A 52 -2.30 14.40 -11.53
CA GLN A 52 -1.42 15.28 -12.29
C GLN A 52 -0.46 14.54 -13.22
N LEU A 53 -1.03 13.65 -14.04
CA LEU A 53 -0.30 12.96 -15.08
C LEU A 53 -0.68 13.53 -16.45
N LEU A 54 0.33 13.93 -17.22
CA LEU A 54 0.18 14.36 -18.62
C LEU A 54 0.04 13.15 -19.55
N ASN A 55 0.74 12.06 -19.24
CA ASN A 55 0.72 10.77 -19.93
C ASN A 55 0.73 9.64 -18.88
N ASP A 56 0.57 8.40 -19.32
CA ASP A 56 0.77 7.24 -18.46
C ASP A 56 2.16 7.27 -17.81
N ALA A 57 2.20 6.95 -16.52
CA ALA A 57 3.41 6.98 -15.71
C ALA A 57 3.61 5.64 -15.01
N PRO A 58 4.88 5.20 -14.81
CA PRO A 58 5.14 3.97 -14.09
C PRO A 58 4.61 4.04 -12.67
N ASN A 59 3.67 3.15 -12.35
CA ASN A 59 3.18 2.89 -11.01
C ASN A 59 3.80 1.60 -10.49
N THR A 60 4.33 1.63 -9.27
CA THR A 60 4.91 0.46 -8.61
C THR A 60 4.22 0.18 -7.29
N LEU A 61 3.76 -1.05 -7.12
CA LEU A 61 3.38 -1.63 -5.83
C LEU A 61 4.50 -2.57 -5.37
N GLU A 62 5.09 -2.29 -4.23
CA GLU A 62 6.17 -3.10 -3.66
C GLU A 62 5.82 -3.51 -2.24
N VAL A 63 6.25 -4.72 -1.86
CA VAL A 63 6.16 -5.22 -0.49
C VAL A 63 7.53 -5.63 -0.02
N PHE A 64 7.90 -5.20 1.18
CA PHE A 64 9.15 -5.51 1.83
C PHE A 64 8.89 -6.19 3.18
N ASP A 65 9.74 -7.14 3.55
CA ASP A 65 9.80 -7.58 4.95
C ASP A 65 10.52 -6.53 5.82
N LEU A 66 10.49 -6.71 7.14
CA LEU A 66 11.14 -5.77 8.08
C LEU A 66 12.67 -5.73 7.97
N SER A 67 13.30 -6.67 7.25
CA SER A 67 14.73 -6.61 6.94
C SER A 67 15.04 -5.71 5.73
N GLY A 68 14.00 -5.18 5.07
CA GLY A 68 14.12 -4.37 3.86
C GLY A 68 14.21 -5.22 2.59
N ARG A 69 14.07 -6.55 2.68
CA ARG A 69 14.07 -7.41 1.50
C ARG A 69 12.71 -7.33 0.81
N ARG A 70 12.72 -7.00 -0.48
CA ARG A 70 11.52 -6.96 -1.33
C ARG A 70 11.01 -8.38 -1.58
N VAL A 71 9.78 -8.66 -1.16
CA VAL A 71 9.12 -9.97 -1.31
C VAL A 71 8.11 -9.98 -2.46
N TYR A 72 7.59 -8.81 -2.82
CA TYR A 72 6.66 -8.64 -3.94
C TYR A 72 6.94 -7.31 -4.65
N ALA A 73 6.79 -7.31 -5.97
CA ALA A 73 6.86 -6.11 -6.78
C ALA A 73 5.94 -6.27 -7.99
N PHE A 74 5.14 -5.26 -8.23
CA PHE A 74 4.31 -5.12 -9.42
C PHE A 74 4.52 -3.73 -9.99
N ARG A 75 4.74 -3.64 -11.31
CA ARG A 75 4.92 -2.38 -12.03
C ARG A 75 4.00 -2.34 -13.23
N GLU A 76 3.29 -1.24 -13.39
CA GLU A 76 2.40 -1.02 -14.52
C GLU A 76 2.29 0.48 -14.80
N ASP A 77 2.26 0.86 -16.08
CA ASP A 77 2.06 2.24 -16.46
C ASP A 77 0.57 2.60 -16.28
N ARG A 78 0.29 3.67 -15.53
CA ARG A 78 -1.06 4.11 -15.22
C ARG A 78 -1.26 5.57 -15.59
N GLY A 79 -2.36 5.86 -16.27
CA GLY A 79 -2.78 7.21 -16.62
C GLY A 79 -3.45 7.96 -15.48
N ARG A 80 -3.84 9.22 -15.74
CA ARG A 80 -4.61 10.02 -14.80
C ARG A 80 -5.96 9.35 -14.47
N GLY A 81 -6.38 9.39 -13.21
CA GLY A 81 -7.67 8.87 -12.75
C GLY A 81 -7.58 7.97 -11.52
N PRO A 82 -8.71 7.38 -11.09
CA PRO A 82 -8.75 6.43 -10.00
C PRO A 82 -8.20 5.07 -10.42
N HIS A 83 -7.44 4.45 -9.54
CA HIS A 83 -6.85 3.12 -9.72
C HIS A 83 -6.95 2.31 -8.43
N THR A 84 -6.93 0.99 -8.60
CA THR A 84 -6.88 0.04 -7.50
C THR A 84 -5.71 -0.89 -7.73
N ALA A 85 -4.83 -1.00 -6.75
CA ALA A 85 -3.81 -2.05 -6.69
C ALA A 85 -4.17 -3.05 -5.60
N THR A 86 -3.83 -4.32 -5.82
CA THR A 86 -4.14 -5.39 -4.87
C THR A 86 -2.90 -6.22 -4.54
N TRP A 87 -2.89 -6.78 -3.33
CA TRP A 87 -1.90 -7.77 -2.93
C TRP A 87 -2.54 -8.80 -2.00
N ASP A 88 -2.31 -10.08 -2.29
CA ASP A 88 -2.95 -11.24 -1.66
C ASP A 88 -2.02 -11.99 -0.69
N GLY A 89 -0.92 -11.35 -0.27
CA GLY A 89 0.04 -11.98 0.63
C GLY A 89 0.98 -12.97 -0.04
N ARG A 90 1.04 -13.00 -1.38
CA ARG A 90 1.98 -13.85 -2.11
C ARG A 90 3.22 -13.11 -2.56
N ASN A 91 4.34 -13.83 -2.61
CA ASN A 91 5.58 -13.35 -3.19
C ASN A 91 5.54 -13.42 -4.73
N VAL A 92 6.63 -13.01 -5.38
CA VAL A 92 6.78 -13.08 -6.85
C VAL A 92 6.68 -14.51 -7.44
N ASP A 93 6.90 -15.55 -6.63
CA ASP A 93 6.78 -16.96 -7.03
C ASP A 93 5.34 -17.50 -6.82
N GLY A 94 4.39 -16.65 -6.40
CA GLY A 94 3.01 -17.05 -6.07
C GLY A 94 2.88 -17.81 -4.76
N ARG A 95 3.91 -17.83 -3.91
CA ARG A 95 3.89 -18.49 -2.60
C ARG A 95 3.48 -17.51 -1.52
N LEU A 96 2.69 -17.97 -0.54
CA LEU A 96 2.38 -17.18 0.65
C LEU A 96 3.68 -16.78 1.37
N VAL A 97 3.77 -15.51 1.74
CA VAL A 97 4.86 -15.03 2.58
C VAL A 97 4.73 -15.61 4.01
N PRO A 98 5.77 -15.61 4.85
CA PRO A 98 5.58 -16.01 6.25
C PRO A 98 4.65 -15.05 7.01
N VAL A 99 4.00 -15.53 8.07
CA VAL A 99 3.30 -14.66 9.04
C VAL A 99 4.26 -13.62 9.58
N GLY A 100 3.83 -12.36 9.60
CA GLY A 100 4.68 -11.27 10.03
C GLY A 100 4.17 -9.90 9.61
N LEU A 101 5.02 -8.90 9.86
CA LEU A 101 4.77 -7.51 9.50
C LEU A 101 5.55 -7.16 8.23
N TYR A 102 4.92 -6.42 7.34
CA TYR A 102 5.48 -6.04 6.04
C TYR A 102 5.27 -4.54 5.79
N LEU A 103 6.12 -3.98 4.94
CA LEU A 103 6.01 -2.61 4.43
C LEU A 103 5.45 -2.67 3.02
N LEU A 104 4.31 -2.04 2.80
CA LEU A 104 3.64 -1.89 1.53
C LEU A 104 3.92 -0.48 1.01
N ARG A 105 4.55 -0.39 -0.16
CA ARG A 105 4.92 0.88 -0.79
C ARG A 105 4.19 1.01 -2.13
N VAL A 106 3.48 2.11 -2.31
CA VAL A 106 2.93 2.53 -3.61
C VAL A 106 3.72 3.74 -4.06
N ALA A 107 4.28 3.68 -5.26
CA ALA A 107 5.02 4.79 -5.84
C ALA A 107 4.63 5.04 -7.29
N VAL A 108 4.73 6.30 -7.70
CA VAL A 108 4.40 6.78 -9.04
C VAL A 108 5.55 7.66 -9.51
N GLU A 109 6.11 7.33 -10.68
CA GLU A 109 7.17 8.08 -11.32
C GLU A 109 6.59 9.07 -12.33
N GLY A 110 6.15 10.24 -11.85
CA GLY A 110 5.67 11.31 -12.72
C GLY A 110 6.81 11.99 -13.50
N ALA A 111 6.47 12.68 -14.59
CA ALA A 111 7.44 13.37 -15.44
C ALA A 111 8.16 14.55 -14.75
N VAL A 112 7.51 15.15 -13.74
CA VAL A 112 8.05 16.31 -12.99
C VAL A 112 8.47 15.91 -11.59
N GLU A 113 7.73 15.01 -10.95
CA GLU A 113 7.96 14.59 -9.57
C GLU A 113 7.56 13.12 -9.38
N SER A 114 8.32 12.42 -8.53
CA SER A 114 7.98 11.08 -8.06
C SER A 114 7.28 11.15 -6.71
N PHE A 115 6.17 10.44 -6.56
CA PHE A 115 5.47 10.30 -5.29
C PHE A 115 5.59 8.87 -4.76
N ALA A 116 5.70 8.72 -3.44
CA ALA A 116 5.59 7.41 -2.80
C ALA A 116 4.88 7.51 -1.44
N GLU A 117 3.99 6.56 -1.17
CA GLU A 117 3.41 6.34 0.16
C GLU A 117 3.78 4.95 0.66
N THR A 118 4.13 4.84 1.93
CA THR A 118 4.44 3.56 2.58
C THR A 118 3.53 3.35 3.77
N ARG A 119 2.98 2.14 3.87
CA ARG A 119 2.16 1.68 5.01
C ARG A 119 2.69 0.37 5.53
N THR A 120 2.33 0.06 6.77
CA THR A 120 2.61 -1.23 7.37
C THR A 120 1.38 -2.12 7.24
N ILE A 121 1.60 -3.40 6.90
CA ILE A 121 0.55 -4.42 6.79
C ILE A 121 0.96 -5.70 7.50
N GLY A 122 0.05 -6.30 8.26
CA GLY A 122 0.22 -7.61 8.87
C GLY A 122 -0.26 -8.73 7.94
N VAL A 123 0.41 -9.87 8.00
CA VAL A 123 -0.01 -11.11 7.34
C VAL A 123 -0.15 -12.18 8.41
N VAL A 124 -1.33 -12.79 8.52
CA VAL A 124 -1.69 -13.79 9.53
C VAL A 124 -2.52 -14.89 8.86
N TYR A 125 -2.45 -16.14 9.32
CA TYR A 125 -3.27 -17.27 8.84
C TYR A 125 -3.94 -17.97 10.01
#